data_AF-A0A2R6JBI4-F1
#
_entry.id   AF-A0A2R6JBI4-F1
#
_cell.length_a   1.000
_cell.length_b   1.000
_cell.length_c   1.000
_cell.angle_alpha   90.00
_cell.angle_beta   90.00
_cell.angle_gamma   90.00
#
_symmetry.space_group_name_H-M   'P 1'
#
loop_
_entity.id
_entity.type
_entity.pdbx_description
1 polymer ?
#
loop_
_entity_poly.entity_id
_entity_poly.type
_entity_poly.pdbx_seq_one_letter_code
_entity_poly.pdbx_strand_id
1 'polypeptide(L)' 'MQAARSVAIDLPQKLLVRADGSAVRVSYNDPTYLADRHGIDGQDDRLEAVDDLLRQLATGEK' A
#
# COMPACT_ATOMS: atom_id res chain seq x y z
N MET A 1 2.50 0.25 11.85
CA MET A 1 3.32 -0.92 11.49
C MET A 1 4.33 -1.37 12.56
N GLN A 2 4.27 -0.91 13.83
CA GLN A 2 5.17 -1.42 14.90
C GLN A 2 4.81 -2.84 15.38
N ALA A 3 3.64 -3.34 14.99
CA ALA A 3 3.14 -4.66 15.39
C ALA A 3 4.04 -5.82 14.92
N ALA A 4 4.73 -5.67 13.78
CA ALA A 4 5.69 -6.67 13.30
C ALA A 4 6.96 -5.97 12.80
N ARG A 5 8.13 -6.30 13.36
CA ARG A 5 9.41 -5.69 12.93
C ARG A 5 9.82 -6.12 11.52
N SER A 6 9.43 -7.32 11.08
CA SER A 6 9.77 -7.86 9.76
C SER A 6 9.19 -7.04 8.60
N VAL A 7 8.08 -6.32 8.83
CA VAL A 7 7.46 -5.44 7.82
C VAL A 7 8.42 -4.34 7.32
N ALA A 8 9.43 -3.99 8.13
CA ALA A 8 10.46 -3.04 7.74
C ALA A 8 11.29 -3.49 6.52
N ILE A 9 11.28 -4.78 6.19
CA ILE A 9 11.95 -5.33 4.99
C ILE A 9 11.29 -4.83 3.71
N ASP A 10 9.96 -4.69 3.71
CA ASP A 10 9.19 -4.29 2.53
C ASP A 10 8.92 -2.78 2.48
N LEU A 11 9.05 -2.11 3.63
CA LEU A 11 9.00 -0.65 3.75
C LEU A 11 10.29 0.02 3.23
N PRO A 12 10.25 1.29 2.80
CA PRO A 12 9.08 2.17 2.74
C PRO A 12 8.06 1.72 1.68
N GLN A 13 6.84 2.24 1.79
CA GLN A 13 5.79 1.92 0.84
C GLN A 13 6.11 2.47 -0.56
N LYS A 14 5.86 1.67 -1.60
CA LYS A 14 6.32 1.97 -2.96
C LYS A 14 5.15 2.27 -3.90
N LEU A 15 5.33 3.30 -4.74
CA LEU A 15 4.47 3.64 -5.87
C LEU A 15 5.29 3.53 -7.15
N LEU A 16 4.72 2.88 -8.17
CA LEU A 16 5.26 2.81 -9.52
C LEU A 16 4.33 3.61 -10.43
N VAL A 17 4.90 4.64 -11.07
CA VAL A 17 4.23 5.44 -12.10
C VAL A 17 4.80 5.03 -13.44
N ARG A 18 3.93 4.61 -14.37
CA ARG A 18 4.35 4.19 -15.71
C ARG A 18 3.39 4.66 -16.79
N ALA A 19 3.91 4.83 -17.99
CA ALA A 19 3.10 4.99 -19.18
C ALA A 19 2.42 3.66 -19.55
N ASP A 20 1.19 3.76 -20.03
CA ASP A 20 0.39 2.67 -20.57
C ASP A 20 -0.31 3.16 -21.83
N GLY A 21 0.40 3.14 -22.96
CA GLY A 21 -0.03 3.82 -24.20
C GLY A 21 -0.15 5.33 -24.00
N SER A 22 -1.34 5.87 -24.24
CA SER A 22 -1.67 7.28 -23.98
C SER A 22 -2.12 7.56 -22.54
N ALA A 23 -2.22 6.53 -21.70
CA ALA A 23 -2.61 6.65 -20.29
C ALA A 23 -1.40 6.60 -19.36
N VAL A 24 -1.58 7.09 -18.13
CA VAL A 24 -0.64 6.88 -17.01
C VAL A 24 -1.29 5.90 -16.05
N ARG A 25 -0.50 4.92 -15.60
CA ARG A 25 -0.92 3.98 -14.56
C ARG A 25 -0.04 4.11 -13.34
N VAL A 26 -0.68 4.19 -12.18
CA VAL A 26 -0.03 4.18 -10.87
C VAL A 26 -0.40 2.88 -10.17
N SER A 27 0.61 2.18 -9.65
CA SER A 27 0.43 0.94 -8.87
C SER A 27 1.26 1.00 -7.60
N TYR A 28 0.81 0.33 -6.55
CA TYR A 28 1.48 0.25 -5.25
C TYR A 28 1.43 -1.17 -4.71
N ASN A 29 2.27 -1.46 -3.71
CA ASN A 29 2.17 -2.73 -2.98
C ASN A 29 0.94 -2.68 -2.08
N ASP A 30 0.08 -3.69 -2.15
CA ASP A 30 -1.13 -3.78 -1.32
C ASP A 30 -0.75 -3.86 0.19
N PRO A 31 -1.23 -2.93 1.04
CA PRO A 31 -0.99 -2.98 2.49
C PRO A 31 -1.48 -4.26 3.17
N THR A 32 -2.57 -4.85 2.68
CA THR A 32 -3.16 -6.10 3.19
C THR A 32 -2.21 -7.26 2.91
N TYR A 33 -1.66 -7.32 1.70
CA TYR A 33 -0.64 -8.32 1.37
C TYR A 33 0.59 -8.21 2.28
N LEU A 34 1.03 -7.00 2.61
CA LEU A 34 2.13 -6.80 3.56
C LEU A 34 1.75 -7.24 4.98
N ALA A 35 0.52 -7.01 5.41
CA ALA A 35 0.03 -7.47 6.72
C ALA A 35 0.02 -9.00 6.80
N ASP A 36 -0.57 -9.67 5.80
CA ASP A 36 -0.64 -11.12 5.71
C ASP A 36 0.76 -11.75 5.71
N ARG A 37 1.67 -11.19 4.88
CA ARG A 37 3.05 -11.67 4.75
C ARG A 37 3.83 -11.61 6.06
N HIS A 38 3.56 -10.60 6.90
CA HIS A 38 4.30 -10.34 8.14
C HIS A 38 3.52 -10.71 9.41
N GLY A 39 2.35 -11.33 9.28
CA GLY A 39 1.50 -11.73 10.41
C GLY A 39 1.06 -10.56 11.27
N ILE A 40 0.60 -9.47 10.64
CA ILE A 40 0.11 -8.27 11.35
C ILE A 40 -1.40 -8.42 11.56
N ASP A 41 -1.79 -8.75 12.78
CA ASP A 41 -3.19 -8.84 13.19
C ASP A 41 -3.64 -7.60 13.98
N GLY A 42 -4.95 -7.33 14.02
CA GLY A 42 -5.56 -6.30 14.86
C GLY A 42 -5.15 -4.87 14.49
N GLN A 43 -4.87 -4.63 13.21
CA GLN A 43 -4.53 -3.32 12.66
C GLN A 43 -5.45 -2.92 11.50
N ASP A 44 -6.62 -3.55 11.40
CA ASP A 44 -7.52 -3.46 10.24
C ASP A 44 -7.87 -2.00 9.90
N ASP A 45 -8.33 -1.21 10.87
CA ASP A 45 -8.65 0.22 10.66
C ASP A 45 -7.47 1.03 10.09
N ARG A 46 -6.24 0.69 10.50
CA ARG A 46 -5.03 1.35 10.00
C ARG A 46 -4.67 0.87 8.60
N LEU A 47 -4.84 -0.42 8.32
CA LEU A 47 -4.58 -0.98 6.99
C LEU A 47 -5.58 -0.43 5.98
N GLU A 48 -6.86 -0.34 6.35
CA GLU A 48 -7.92 0.28 5.55
C GLU A 48 -7.60 1.75 5.27
N ALA A 49 -7.24 2.54 6.28
CA ALA A 49 -6.86 3.94 6.10
C ALA A 49 -5.64 4.13 5.16
N VAL A 50 -4.67 3.20 5.20
CA VAL A 50 -3.50 3.25 4.32
C VAL A 50 -3.87 2.84 2.90
N ASP A 51 -4.70 1.82 2.73
CA ASP A 51 -5.16 1.37 1.42
C ASP A 51 -5.98 2.46 0.71
N ASP A 52 -6.93 3.07 1.43
CA ASP A 52 -7.74 4.16 0.90
C ASP A 52 -6.87 5.35 0.45
N LEU A 53 -5.87 5.73 1.24
CA LEU A 53 -4.95 6.79 0.87
C LEU A 53 -4.14 6.43 -0.38
N LEU A 54 -3.62 5.21 -0.47
CA LEU A 54 -2.85 4.77 -1.64
C LEU A 54 -3.72 4.71 -2.91
N ARG A 55 -4.98 4.28 -2.77
CA ARG A 55 -5.97 4.29 -3.84
C ARG A 55 -6.24 5.70 -4.33
N GLN A 56 -6.52 6.64 -3.42
CA GLN A 56 -6.73 8.06 -3.75
C GLN A 56 -5.52 8.66 -4.47
N LEU A 57 -4.30 8.37 -4.00
CA LEU A 57 -3.06 8.83 -4.67
C LEU A 57 -2.88 8.23 -6.06
N ALA A 58 -3.30 6.97 -6.27
CA ALA A 58 -3.17 6.29 -7.55
C ALA A 58 -4.24 6.73 -8.58
N THR A 59 -5.45 7.05 -8.14
CA THR A 59 -6.56 7.46 -9.00
C THR A 59 -6.69 8.98 -9.16
N GLY A 60 -6.14 9.76 -8.22
CA GLY A 60 -6.33 11.21 -8.14
C GLY A 60 -7.71 11.62 -7.61
N GLU A 61 -8.46 10.68 -7.02
CA GLU A 61 -9.76 10.94 -6.40
C GLU A 61 -9.59 11.66 -5.05
N LYS A 62 -10.59 12.47 -4.68
CA LYS A 62 -10.64 13.19 -3.39
C LYS A 62 -11.48 12.44 -2.38
#